data_AF-A0A8S2ISL5-F1
#
_entry.id   AF-A0A8S2ISL5-F1
#
_cell.length_a   1.000
_cell.length_b   1.000
_cell.length_c   1.000
_cell.angle_alpha   90.00
_cell.angle_beta   90.00
_cell.angle_gamma   90.00
#
_symmetry.space_group_name_H-M   'P 1'
#
loop_
_entity.id
_entity.type
_entity.pdbx_description
1 polymer ?
#
loop_
_entity_poly.entity_id
_entity_poly.type
_entity_poly.pdbx_seq_one_letter_code
_entity_poly.pdbx_strand_id
1 'polypeptide(L)'
;MAKKNRPMTDISNVERNSLPIECRWLHRLINRRSYKLTVLTVVCTLNIADLFIDWVEFARQKYFRNVGLFVRSSNDFDKYIYLTDIDDIIEEGQKTIIYSMNEKESIFCVKQMNQTCFIELNNTNIDLYDKPLTNKLINYSITFEFQKPDSGYLLGDIHYNIMRCDLKDFHIDGDKISLHYYRFKRSFNQRKSSVVYTQYNNTYHYYDVENDFEPIEHVWRTGLSRCTSTSSLNPHRSTNVTMNDCY
;
A
#
# COMPACT_ATOMS: atom_id res chain seq x y z
N MET A 1 -62.75 14.06 9.27
CA MET A 1 -62.03 12.93 8.64
C MET A 1 -60.64 12.82 9.26
N ALA A 2 -60.43 11.83 10.13
CA ALA A 2 -59.15 11.63 10.82
C ALA A 2 -58.15 10.88 9.93
N LYS A 3 -56.93 11.42 9.79
CA LYS A 3 -55.82 10.77 9.08
C LYS A 3 -55.37 9.53 9.86
N LYS A 4 -55.52 8.37 9.23
CA LYS A 4 -55.07 7.06 9.74
C LYS A 4 -53.54 7.01 9.66
N ASN A 5 -52.87 7.06 10.82
CA ASN A 5 -51.43 6.80 10.91
C ASN A 5 -51.14 5.38 10.42
N ARG A 6 -50.25 5.24 9.43
CA ARG A 6 -49.72 3.93 9.04
C ARG A 6 -48.71 3.49 10.11
N PRO A 7 -48.80 2.26 10.63
CA PRO A 7 -47.76 1.74 11.51
C PRO A 7 -46.43 1.66 10.74
N MET A 8 -45.36 2.07 11.41
CA MET A 8 -43.99 1.94 10.94
C MET A 8 -43.71 0.45 10.72
N THR A 9 -43.30 0.09 9.51
CA THR A 9 -43.05 -1.30 9.11
C THR A 9 -42.00 -1.90 10.02
N ASP A 10 -42.33 -3.02 10.66
CA ASP A 10 -41.41 -3.77 11.51
C ASP A 10 -40.29 -4.37 10.63
N ILE A 11 -39.10 -3.77 10.70
CA ILE A 11 -37.93 -4.14 9.88
C ILE A 11 -37.37 -5.51 10.31
N SER A 12 -37.89 -6.10 11.39
CA SER A 12 -37.53 -7.45 11.84
C SER A 12 -37.78 -8.55 10.80
N ASN A 13 -38.60 -8.27 9.78
CA ASN A 13 -39.00 -9.22 8.73
C ASN A 13 -38.37 -8.96 7.36
N VAL A 14 -37.35 -8.09 7.25
CA VAL A 14 -36.61 -7.95 5.98
C VAL A 14 -35.76 -9.21 5.78
N GLU A 15 -36.10 -10.00 4.76
CA GLU A 15 -35.36 -11.21 4.39
C GLU A 15 -33.87 -10.90 4.20
N ARG A 16 -33.00 -11.66 4.88
CA ARG A 16 -31.53 -11.47 4.94
C ARG A 16 -30.82 -11.29 3.60
N ASN A 17 -31.46 -11.65 2.49
CA ASN A 17 -30.88 -11.67 1.15
C ASN A 17 -31.29 -10.49 0.28
N SER A 18 -32.26 -9.67 0.70
CA SER A 18 -32.70 -8.49 -0.05
C SER A 18 -31.86 -7.24 0.22
N LEU A 19 -30.98 -7.30 1.23
CA LEU A 19 -30.10 -6.20 1.58
C LEU A 19 -28.76 -6.26 0.81
N PRO A 20 -28.24 -5.09 0.36
CA PRO A 20 -26.87 -4.95 -0.11
C PRO A 20 -25.88 -5.57 0.88
N ILE A 21 -24.78 -6.12 0.39
CA ILE A 21 -23.82 -6.88 1.20
C ILE A 21 -23.32 -6.03 2.38
N GLU A 22 -23.15 -4.73 2.16
CA GLU A 22 -22.75 -3.69 3.11
C GLU A 22 -23.71 -3.62 4.31
N CYS A 23 -25.02 -3.76 4.08
CA CYS A 23 -26.06 -3.71 5.11
C CYS A 23 -26.18 -5.01 5.93
N ARG A 24 -25.77 -6.16 5.38
CA ARG A 24 -25.78 -7.44 6.12
C ARG A 24 -24.77 -7.46 7.26
N TRP A 25 -23.70 -6.68 7.16
CA TRP A 25 -22.67 -6.55 8.20
C TRP A 25 -23.12 -5.65 9.34
N LEU A 26 -23.76 -4.52 9.04
CA LEU A 26 -24.35 -3.66 10.05
C LEU A 26 -25.37 -4.43 10.91
N HIS A 27 -26.17 -5.28 10.26
CA HIS A 27 -27.12 -6.16 10.94
C HIS A 27 -26.45 -7.19 11.88
N ARG A 28 -25.23 -7.67 11.57
CA ARG A 28 -24.46 -8.56 12.47
C ARG A 28 -23.92 -7.82 13.69
N LEU A 29 -23.45 -6.58 13.53
CA LEU A 29 -22.98 -5.73 14.63
C LEU A 29 -24.11 -5.36 15.60
N ILE A 30 -25.30 -5.06 15.07
CA ILE A 30 -26.51 -4.71 15.84
C ILE A 30 -27.01 -5.89 16.70
N ASN A 31 -26.69 -7.13 16.34
CA ASN A 31 -27.21 -8.32 17.01
C ASN A 31 -26.33 -8.87 18.16
N ARG A 32 -25.16 -8.28 18.44
CA ARG A 32 -24.43 -8.54 19.68
C ARG A 32 -25.03 -7.68 20.80
N ARG A 33 -25.75 -8.34 21.71
CA ARG A 33 -26.51 -7.78 22.83
C ARG A 33 -25.72 -6.68 23.56
N SER A 34 -26.23 -5.44 23.47
CA SER A 34 -26.14 -4.31 24.42
C SER A 34 -26.02 -2.92 23.77
N TYR A 35 -25.88 -2.79 22.44
CA TYR A 35 -25.74 -1.48 21.76
C TYR A 35 -27.03 -0.99 21.04
N LYS A 36 -28.18 -1.58 21.33
CA LYS A 36 -29.38 -1.50 20.48
C LYS A 36 -30.13 -0.16 20.46
N LEU A 37 -29.92 0.75 21.41
CA LEU A 37 -30.69 2.00 21.45
C LEU A 37 -29.90 3.22 20.93
N THR A 38 -28.62 3.36 21.27
CA THR A 38 -27.83 4.55 20.91
C THR A 38 -27.37 4.56 19.45
N VAL A 39 -27.05 3.38 18.90
CA VAL A 39 -26.61 3.28 17.49
C VAL A 39 -27.76 3.56 16.54
N LEU A 40 -28.99 3.13 16.86
CA LEU A 40 -30.14 3.34 15.99
C LEU A 40 -30.53 4.82 15.88
N THR A 41 -30.46 5.58 16.99
CA THR A 41 -30.78 7.01 16.98
C THR A 41 -29.72 7.84 16.25
N VAL A 42 -28.44 7.51 16.39
CA VAL A 42 -27.32 8.18 15.68
C VAL A 42 -27.34 7.85 14.19
N VAL A 43 -27.67 6.62 13.80
CA VAL A 43 -27.80 6.18 12.40
C VAL A 43 -29.04 6.78 11.71
N CYS A 44 -30.09 7.13 12.44
CA CYS A 44 -31.26 7.80 11.87
C CYS A 44 -31.08 9.31 11.66
N THR A 45 -30.08 9.94 12.27
CA THR A 45 -29.80 11.38 12.12
C THR A 45 -28.62 11.68 11.20
N LEU A 46 -27.70 10.73 11.02
CA LEU A 46 -26.58 10.85 10.09
C LEU A 46 -26.98 10.34 8.71
N ASN A 47 -26.56 11.04 7.67
CA ASN A 47 -26.71 10.56 6.31
C ASN A 47 -25.95 9.23 6.18
N ILE A 48 -26.57 8.20 5.62
CA ILE A 48 -25.94 6.89 5.41
C ILE A 48 -24.65 7.04 4.58
N ALA A 49 -24.60 8.04 3.69
CA ALA A 49 -23.39 8.39 2.95
C ALA A 49 -22.25 8.84 3.87
N ASP A 50 -22.53 9.67 4.89
CA ASP A 50 -21.51 10.17 5.84
C ASP A 50 -20.95 9.01 6.67
N LEU A 51 -21.81 8.11 7.15
CA LEU A 51 -21.38 6.89 7.85
C LEU A 51 -20.51 5.97 6.99
N PHE A 52 -20.80 5.91 5.69
CA PHE A 52 -19.99 5.13 4.76
C PHE A 52 -18.62 5.79 4.51
N ILE A 53 -18.58 7.11 4.35
CA ILE A 53 -17.34 7.88 4.19
C ILE A 53 -16.45 7.73 5.43
N ASP A 54 -17.00 7.94 6.62
CA ASP A 54 -16.28 7.79 7.89
C ASP A 54 -15.72 6.37 8.06
N TRP A 55 -16.49 5.37 7.61
CA TRP A 55 -16.06 3.97 7.66
C TRP A 55 -14.93 3.68 6.68
N VAL A 56 -15.00 4.20 5.44
CA VAL A 56 -13.92 4.05 4.44
C VAL A 56 -12.66 4.73 4.94
N GLU A 57 -12.77 5.94 5.51
CA GLU A 57 -11.63 6.66 6.07
C GLU A 57 -11.01 5.91 7.25
N PHE A 58 -11.83 5.41 8.17
CA PHE A 58 -11.37 4.57 9.28
C PHE A 58 -10.66 3.30 8.78
N ALA A 59 -11.21 2.63 7.77
CA ALA A 59 -10.60 1.45 7.20
C ALA A 59 -9.25 1.80 6.55
N ARG A 60 -9.18 2.88 5.76
CA ARG A 60 -7.94 3.36 5.16
C ARG A 60 -6.87 3.63 6.23
N GLN A 61 -7.22 4.37 7.28
CA GLN A 61 -6.32 4.65 8.40
C GLN A 61 -5.88 3.39 9.17
N LYS A 62 -6.73 2.37 9.24
CA LYS A 62 -6.39 1.13 9.95
C LYS A 62 -5.45 0.24 9.15
N TYR A 63 -5.69 0.11 7.84
CA TYR A 63 -5.05 -0.87 6.97
C TYR A 63 -3.85 -0.33 6.18
N PHE A 64 -3.85 0.95 5.78
CA PHE A 64 -2.80 1.52 4.92
C PHE A 64 -1.89 2.51 5.63
N ARG A 65 -2.29 3.00 6.81
CA ARG A 65 -1.47 3.95 7.57
C ARG A 65 -0.10 3.36 7.91
N ASN A 66 0.93 4.13 7.57
CA ASN A 66 2.35 3.79 7.74
C ASN A 66 2.78 2.56 6.94
N VAL A 67 2.06 2.20 5.88
CA VAL A 67 2.49 1.16 4.96
C VAL A 67 3.27 1.79 3.82
N GLY A 68 4.48 1.31 3.63
CA GLY A 68 5.35 1.68 2.51
C GLY A 68 5.49 0.54 1.50
N LEU A 69 5.92 0.92 0.31
CA LEU A 69 6.42 0.03 -0.73
C LEU A 69 7.93 0.01 -0.72
N PHE A 70 8.50 -1.17 -0.89
CA PHE A 70 9.93 -1.40 -0.80
C PHE A 70 10.42 -2.28 -1.96
N VAL A 71 11.64 -2.03 -2.42
CA VAL A 71 12.40 -2.93 -3.28
C VAL A 71 13.33 -3.74 -2.40
N ARG A 72 13.33 -5.05 -2.56
CA ARG A 72 14.31 -5.93 -1.91
C ARG A 72 15.69 -5.72 -2.53
N SER A 73 16.72 -5.65 -1.70
CA SER A 73 18.12 -5.60 -2.16
C SER A 73 18.46 -6.83 -2.99
N SER A 74 19.33 -6.67 -4.00
CA SER A 74 19.85 -7.78 -4.79
C SER A 74 20.85 -8.64 -4.02
N ASN A 75 21.47 -8.10 -2.97
CA ASN A 75 22.57 -8.74 -2.27
C ASN A 75 22.14 -9.48 -1.00
N ASP A 76 21.01 -9.09 -0.41
CA ASP A 76 20.48 -9.68 0.82
C ASP A 76 18.94 -9.66 0.80
N PHE A 77 18.33 -10.83 1.03
CA PHE A 77 16.89 -11.02 0.92
C PHE A 77 16.10 -10.38 2.07
N ASP A 78 16.75 -10.07 3.19
CA ASP A 78 16.12 -9.46 4.36
C ASP A 78 16.31 -7.94 4.43
N LYS A 79 16.91 -7.35 3.38
CA LYS A 79 17.25 -5.92 3.30
C LYS A 79 16.42 -5.22 2.24
N TYR A 80 15.89 -4.05 2.62
CA TYR A 80 14.89 -3.35 1.83
C TYR A 80 15.23 -1.88 1.61
N ILE A 81 14.93 -1.40 0.40
CA ILE A 81 15.05 -0.02 -0.04
C ILE A 81 13.64 0.55 -0.12
N TYR A 82 13.38 1.61 0.63
CA TYR A 82 12.08 2.27 0.61
C TYR A 82 11.85 2.99 -0.72
N LEU A 83 10.65 2.83 -1.25
CA LEU A 83 10.17 3.58 -2.40
C LEU A 83 9.23 4.67 -1.90
N THR A 84 7.97 4.36 -1.65
CA THR A 84 6.95 5.38 -1.40
C THR A 84 5.95 4.90 -0.37
N ASP A 85 5.22 5.84 0.22
CA ASP A 85 4.06 5.51 1.01
C ASP A 85 2.92 5.07 0.09
N ILE A 86 2.14 4.09 0.57
CA ILE A 86 0.92 3.64 -0.13
C ILE A 86 -0.10 4.79 -0.22
N ASP A 87 -0.20 5.60 0.83
CA ASP A 87 -1.14 6.73 0.88
C ASP A 87 -0.90 7.71 -0.27
N ASP A 88 0.35 7.98 -0.64
CA ASP A 88 0.68 8.83 -1.79
C ASP A 88 0.09 8.28 -3.09
N ILE A 89 0.16 6.96 -3.30
CA ILE A 89 -0.37 6.31 -4.51
C ILE A 89 -1.90 6.36 -4.51
N ILE A 90 -2.53 6.16 -3.35
CA ILE A 90 -3.99 6.22 -3.22
C ILE A 90 -4.50 7.63 -3.51
N GLU A 91 -3.80 8.66 -3.03
CA GLU A 91 -4.18 10.06 -3.21
C GLU A 91 -3.95 10.56 -4.64
N GLU A 92 -2.79 10.24 -5.22
CA GLU A 92 -2.44 10.62 -6.60
C GLU A 92 -3.15 9.75 -7.64
N GLY A 93 -3.63 8.56 -7.24
CA GLY A 93 -4.22 7.52 -8.11
C GLY A 93 -3.18 6.71 -8.87
N GLN A 94 -2.04 7.31 -9.19
CA GLN A 94 -0.92 6.69 -9.88
C GLN A 94 0.40 7.34 -9.45
N LYS A 95 1.47 6.54 -9.33
CA LYS A 95 2.81 7.04 -9.03
C LYS A 95 3.87 6.27 -9.81
N THR A 96 4.81 6.99 -10.43
CA THR A 96 5.92 6.39 -11.17
C THR A 96 7.25 6.70 -10.48
N ILE A 97 8.09 5.68 -10.35
CA ILE A 97 9.41 5.75 -9.72
C ILE A 97 10.43 5.17 -10.68
N ILE A 98 11.54 5.87 -10.89
CA ILE A 98 12.67 5.30 -11.61
C ILE A 98 13.64 4.68 -10.60
N TYR A 99 13.83 3.37 -10.74
CA TYR A 99 14.85 2.62 -10.03
C TYR A 99 15.95 2.26 -11.01
N SER A 100 17.17 2.66 -10.70
CA SER A 100 18.33 2.41 -11.54
C SER A 100 19.32 1.55 -10.79
N MET A 101 19.95 0.59 -11.45
CA MET A 101 21.00 -0.22 -10.84
C MET A 101 22.10 -0.56 -11.85
N ASN A 102 23.30 -0.77 -11.33
CA ASN A 102 24.42 -1.26 -12.12
C ASN A 102 24.54 -2.78 -11.94
N GLU A 103 24.78 -3.52 -13.02
CA GLU A 103 24.95 -4.99 -12.98
C GLU A 103 26.34 -5.42 -12.47
N LYS A 104 27.35 -4.55 -12.60
CA LYS A 104 28.74 -4.83 -12.27
C LYS A 104 29.18 -4.19 -10.96
N GLU A 105 28.57 -3.06 -10.63
CA GLU A 105 28.85 -2.30 -9.41
C GLU A 105 27.59 -2.34 -8.55
N SER A 106 27.73 -2.44 -7.23
CA SER A 106 26.60 -2.40 -6.31
C SER A 106 26.10 -0.96 -6.12
N ILE A 107 25.81 -0.27 -7.23
CA ILE A 107 25.29 1.10 -7.23
C ILE A 107 23.82 1.04 -7.62
N PHE A 108 22.98 1.69 -6.82
CA PHE A 108 21.57 1.88 -7.15
C PHE A 108 21.18 3.36 -7.00
N CYS A 109 20.18 3.79 -7.76
CA CYS A 109 19.60 5.11 -7.64
C CYS A 109 18.08 5.04 -7.60
N VAL A 110 17.47 5.90 -6.78
CA VAL A 110 16.02 6.07 -6.71
C VAL A 110 15.70 7.51 -7.08
N LYS A 111 14.81 7.69 -8.06
CA LYS A 111 14.31 9.00 -8.48
C LYS A 111 12.81 9.09 -8.28
N GLN A 112 12.42 9.95 -7.35
CA GLN A 112 11.02 10.31 -7.04
C GLN A 112 10.75 11.81 -7.25
N MET A 113 11.75 12.65 -6.95
CA MET A 113 11.76 14.09 -7.26
C MET A 113 13.16 14.51 -7.73
N ASN A 114 14.17 14.15 -6.94
CA ASN A 114 15.58 14.19 -7.33
C ASN A 114 16.13 12.78 -7.42
N GLN A 115 17.14 12.58 -8.27
CA GLN A 115 17.87 11.33 -8.31
C GLN A 115 18.88 11.30 -7.17
N THR A 116 18.79 10.27 -6.34
CA THR A 116 19.75 10.00 -5.27
C THR A 116 20.36 8.65 -5.53
N CYS A 117 21.69 8.58 -5.55
CA CYS A 117 22.45 7.37 -5.84
C CYS A 117 23.22 6.92 -4.60
N PHE A 118 23.33 5.62 -4.45
CA PHE A 118 23.98 4.96 -3.33
C PHE A 118 24.90 3.87 -3.85
N ILE A 119 25.98 3.63 -3.10
CA ILE A 119 26.87 2.50 -3.33
C ILE A 119 26.80 1.57 -2.12
N GLU A 120 26.52 0.30 -2.39
CA GLU A 120 26.49 -0.76 -1.40
C GLU A 120 27.93 -1.23 -1.22
N LEU A 121 28.50 -0.97 -0.04
CA LEU A 121 29.86 -1.38 0.29
C LEU A 121 29.90 -2.85 0.74
N ASN A 122 28.82 -3.28 1.40
CA ASN A 122 28.55 -4.65 1.83
C ASN A 122 27.04 -4.79 2.15
N ASN A 123 26.63 -5.93 2.69
CA ASN A 123 25.21 -6.23 2.98
C ASN A 123 24.53 -5.28 3.99
N THR A 124 25.30 -4.46 4.73
CA THR A 124 24.75 -3.56 5.77
C THR A 124 25.10 -2.09 5.56
N ASN A 125 26.24 -1.81 4.94
CA ASN A 125 26.81 -0.47 4.84
C ASN A 125 26.56 0.09 3.44
N ILE A 126 25.88 1.22 3.43
CA ILE A 126 25.56 1.98 2.23
C ILE A 126 26.18 3.35 2.39
N ASP A 127 26.76 3.86 1.32
CA ASP A 127 27.27 5.22 1.23
C ASP A 127 26.55 5.99 0.13
N LEU A 128 26.49 7.30 0.30
CA LEU A 128 26.02 8.21 -0.74
C LEU A 128 27.02 8.20 -1.92
N TYR A 129 26.51 8.03 -3.13
CA TYR A 129 27.33 8.02 -4.34
C TYR A 129 27.22 9.37 -5.07
N ASP A 130 28.19 10.26 -4.82
CA ASP A 130 28.23 11.61 -5.40
C ASP A 130 29.22 11.75 -6.58
N LYS A 131 29.86 10.65 -6.98
CA LYS A 131 30.83 10.65 -8.08
C LYS A 131 30.11 10.58 -9.43
N PRO A 132 30.71 11.10 -10.51
CA PRO A 132 30.19 10.89 -11.85
C PRO A 132 30.12 9.38 -12.14
N LEU A 133 28.97 8.93 -12.62
CA LEU A 133 28.75 7.54 -13.02
C LEU A 133 29.60 7.25 -14.26
N THR A 134 30.62 6.42 -14.11
CA THR A 134 31.48 5.99 -15.23
C THR A 134 30.85 4.86 -16.04
N ASN A 135 29.91 4.13 -15.45
CA ASN A 135 29.22 2.99 -16.05
C ASN A 135 27.75 3.31 -16.31
N LYS A 136 27.17 2.61 -17.29
CA LYS A 136 25.76 2.76 -17.66
C LYS A 136 24.87 2.04 -16.63
N LEU A 137 24.00 2.80 -15.97
CA LEU A 137 22.93 2.23 -15.15
C LEU A 137 21.83 1.64 -16.04
N ILE A 138 21.25 0.52 -15.58
CA ILE A 138 20.01 -0.02 -16.15
C ILE A 138 18.86 0.65 -15.40
N ASN A 139 18.02 1.36 -16.15
CA ASN A 139 16.89 2.08 -15.59
C ASN A 139 15.62 1.24 -15.71
N TYR A 140 14.88 1.16 -14.62
CA TYR A 140 13.57 0.53 -14.53
C TYR A 140 12.54 1.60 -14.16
N SER A 141 11.53 1.75 -15.00
CA SER A 141 10.36 2.58 -14.71
C SER A 141 9.31 1.70 -14.03
N ILE A 142 9.01 2.00 -12.76
CA ILE A 142 8.05 1.27 -11.95
C ILE A 142 6.84 2.17 -11.75
N THR A 143 5.69 1.77 -12.26
CA THR A 143 4.45 2.53 -12.14
C THR A 143 3.47 1.76 -11.27
N PHE A 144 3.02 2.41 -10.22
CA PHE A 144 1.99 1.94 -9.31
C PHE A 144 0.67 2.64 -9.62
N GLU A 145 -0.42 1.90 -9.57
CA GLU A 145 -1.77 2.40 -9.83
C GLU A 145 -2.71 1.86 -8.76
N PHE A 146 -3.46 2.77 -8.12
CA PHE A 146 -4.48 2.38 -7.16
C PHE A 146 -5.77 2.00 -7.88
N GLN A 147 -6.10 0.72 -7.83
CA GLN A 147 -7.38 0.19 -8.27
C GLN A 147 -8.43 0.48 -7.20
N LYS A 148 -9.38 1.34 -7.53
CA LYS A 148 -10.45 1.72 -6.61
C LYS A 148 -11.29 0.51 -6.18
N PRO A 149 -11.93 0.58 -5.00
CA PRO A 149 -12.84 -0.46 -4.56
C PRO A 149 -13.91 -0.80 -5.60
N ASP A 150 -14.20 -2.09 -5.74
CA ASP A 150 -15.26 -2.62 -6.59
C ASP A 150 -16.01 -3.77 -5.89
N SER A 151 -16.86 -4.49 -6.63
CA SER A 151 -17.63 -5.61 -6.07
C SER A 151 -16.75 -6.77 -5.52
N GLY A 152 -15.48 -6.83 -5.91
CA GLY A 152 -14.48 -7.81 -5.46
C GLY A 152 -13.58 -7.28 -4.34
N TYR A 153 -13.23 -5.99 -4.34
CA TYR A 153 -12.27 -5.39 -3.42
C TYR A 153 -12.86 -4.22 -2.63
N LEU A 154 -13.10 -4.41 -1.33
CA LEU A 154 -13.76 -3.37 -0.51
C LEU A 154 -12.87 -2.15 -0.22
N LEU A 155 -11.54 -2.31 -0.28
CA LEU A 155 -10.56 -1.27 0.04
C LEU A 155 -9.71 -0.84 -1.17
N GLY A 156 -9.98 -1.42 -2.34
CA GLY A 156 -9.10 -1.30 -3.51
C GLY A 156 -7.83 -2.14 -3.38
N ASP A 157 -6.97 -2.03 -4.38
CA ASP A 157 -5.68 -2.74 -4.46
C ASP A 157 -4.64 -1.85 -5.17
N ILE A 158 -3.35 -2.10 -4.98
CA ILE A 158 -2.30 -1.46 -5.77
C ILE A 158 -1.77 -2.44 -6.78
N HIS A 159 -1.91 -2.07 -8.04
CA HIS A 159 -1.31 -2.75 -9.16
C HIS A 159 -0.01 -2.06 -9.54
N TYR A 160 0.95 -2.82 -10.06
CA TYR A 160 2.19 -2.25 -10.56
C TYR A 160 2.58 -2.83 -11.91
N ASN A 161 3.31 -2.03 -12.67
CA ASN A 161 4.01 -2.45 -13.88
C ASN A 161 5.47 -2.02 -13.77
N ILE A 162 6.35 -2.74 -14.45
CA ILE A 162 7.76 -2.38 -14.57
C ILE A 162 8.18 -2.51 -16.03
N MET A 163 8.91 -1.51 -16.51
CA MET A 163 9.53 -1.50 -17.83
C MET A 163 11.03 -1.25 -17.69
N ARG A 164 11.82 -2.04 -18.42
CA ARG A 164 13.27 -1.83 -18.53
C ARG A 164 13.54 -0.83 -19.68
N CYS A 165 14.11 0.32 -19.35
CA CYS A 165 14.08 1.49 -20.23
C CYS A 165 14.99 1.44 -21.45
N ASP A 166 16.13 0.75 -21.37
CA ASP A 166 17.04 0.58 -22.50
C ASP A 166 16.46 -0.36 -23.57
N LEU A 167 15.60 -1.31 -23.18
CA LEU A 167 14.95 -2.24 -24.08
C LEU A 167 13.54 -1.79 -24.51
N LYS A 168 12.93 -0.85 -23.78
CA LYS A 168 11.52 -0.47 -23.93
C LYS A 168 10.58 -1.68 -23.94
N ASP A 169 10.93 -2.68 -23.16
CA ASP A 169 10.21 -3.94 -23.06
C ASP A 169 9.79 -4.20 -21.61
N PHE A 170 8.68 -4.90 -21.44
CA PHE A 170 8.13 -5.39 -20.18
C PHE A 170 8.84 -6.66 -19.70
N HIS A 171 9.89 -7.09 -20.41
CA HIS A 171 10.78 -8.15 -19.98
C HIS A 171 11.59 -7.67 -18.77
N ILE A 172 11.06 -7.98 -17.59
CA ILE A 172 11.83 -7.98 -16.36
C ILE A 172 12.54 -9.33 -16.33
N ASP A 173 13.86 -9.33 -16.18
CA ASP A 173 14.58 -10.48 -15.63
C ASP A 173 13.95 -10.75 -14.26
N GLY A 174 12.98 -11.67 -14.18
CA GLY A 174 11.93 -11.74 -13.16
C GLY A 174 12.39 -11.82 -11.70
N ASP A 175 13.70 -11.93 -11.47
CA ASP A 175 14.33 -12.05 -10.16
C ASP A 175 15.02 -10.75 -9.68
N LYS A 176 15.22 -9.76 -10.56
CA LYS A 176 16.02 -8.57 -10.26
C LYS A 176 15.32 -7.51 -9.43
N ILE A 177 14.00 -7.35 -9.56
CA ILE A 177 13.21 -6.39 -8.78
C ILE A 177 12.06 -7.13 -8.11
N SER A 178 12.13 -7.21 -6.78
CA SER A 178 11.08 -7.79 -5.94
C SER A 178 10.50 -6.69 -5.07
N LEU A 179 9.18 -6.48 -5.16
CA LEU A 179 8.47 -5.43 -4.45
C LEU A 179 7.67 -6.01 -3.29
N HIS A 180 7.76 -5.35 -2.15
CA HIS A 180 7.13 -5.78 -0.90
C HIS A 180 6.46 -4.60 -0.19
N TYR A 181 5.43 -4.92 0.58
CA TYR A 181 4.78 -4.02 1.51
C TYR A 181 5.28 -4.27 2.91
N TYR A 182 5.63 -3.19 3.60
CA TYR A 182 5.88 -3.24 5.03
C TYR A 182 5.21 -2.09 5.74
N ARG A 183 4.71 -2.39 6.94
CA ARG A 183 4.22 -1.38 7.86
C ARG A 183 5.35 -0.99 8.79
N PHE A 184 5.68 0.29 8.85
CA PHE A 184 6.62 0.79 9.85
C PHE A 184 6.09 0.56 11.26
N LYS A 185 6.97 0.16 12.19
CA LYS A 185 6.66 0.12 13.62
C LYS A 185 6.17 1.47 14.09
N ARG A 186 5.25 1.47 15.07
CA ARG A 186 4.84 2.71 15.74
C ARG A 186 6.00 3.47 16.38
N SER A 187 7.06 2.77 16.75
CA SER A 187 8.29 3.36 17.31
C SER A 187 9.24 3.93 16.26
N PHE A 188 8.99 3.69 14.96
CA PHE A 188 9.83 4.25 13.90
C PHE A 188 9.60 5.76 13.82
N ASN A 189 10.61 6.53 14.26
CA ASN A 189 10.55 7.98 14.44
C ASN A 189 11.48 8.74 13.48
N GLN A 190 12.04 8.05 12.48
CA GLN A 190 12.97 8.62 11.53
C GLN A 190 12.22 9.12 10.28
N ARG A 191 12.86 10.02 9.52
CA ARG A 191 12.35 10.46 8.22
C ARG A 191 12.47 9.31 7.22
N LYS A 192 11.38 8.97 6.53
CA LYS A 192 11.39 7.97 5.46
C LYS A 192 12.21 8.49 4.28
N SER A 193 13.19 7.70 3.86
CA SER A 193 14.05 7.90 2.70
C SER A 193 14.42 6.53 2.12
N SER A 194 14.99 6.46 0.91
CA SER A 194 15.30 5.18 0.25
C SER A 194 16.08 4.21 1.14
N VAL A 195 16.97 4.74 1.98
CA VAL A 195 17.74 4.03 2.99
C VAL A 195 17.64 4.77 4.33
N VAL A 196 17.97 4.10 5.43
CA VAL A 196 17.96 4.67 6.78
C VAL A 196 19.29 5.36 7.06
N TYR A 197 19.24 6.61 7.52
CA TYR A 197 20.44 7.37 7.88
C TYR A 197 20.61 7.48 9.39
N THR A 198 21.70 6.93 9.91
CA THR A 198 22.00 6.96 11.35
C THR A 198 22.92 8.12 11.67
N GLN A 199 22.39 9.20 12.27
CA GLN A 199 23.17 10.38 12.65
C GLN A 199 24.35 10.05 13.57
N TYR A 200 24.20 9.08 14.49
CA TYR A 200 25.25 8.72 15.45
C TYR A 200 26.52 8.18 14.77
N ASN A 201 26.36 7.44 13.67
CA ASN A 201 27.48 6.86 12.93
C ASN A 201 27.77 7.57 11.60
N ASN A 202 26.92 8.52 11.20
CA ASN A 202 26.95 9.15 9.88
C ASN A 202 26.95 8.12 8.73
N THR A 203 26.20 7.03 8.89
CA THR A 203 26.15 5.91 7.93
C THR A 203 24.74 5.69 7.42
N TYR A 204 24.63 5.12 6.21
CA TYR A 204 23.38 4.60 5.68
C TYR A 204 23.32 3.08 5.81
N HIS A 205 22.11 2.56 6.02
CA HIS A 205 21.82 1.13 5.97
C HIS A 205 20.44 0.89 5.36
N TYR A 206 20.19 -0.33 4.92
CA TYR A 206 18.85 -0.74 4.48
C TYR A 206 17.87 -0.77 5.63
N TYR A 207 16.58 -0.72 5.29
CA TYR A 207 15.57 -1.15 6.24
C TYR A 207 15.67 -2.64 6.48
N ASP A 208 15.40 -3.02 7.72
CA ASP A 208 15.49 -4.38 8.22
C ASP A 208 14.13 -4.84 8.76
N VAL A 209 13.71 -6.04 8.37
CA VAL A 209 12.37 -6.55 8.69
C VAL A 209 12.13 -6.66 10.18
N GLU A 210 13.10 -7.19 10.92
CA GLU A 210 12.97 -7.42 12.35
C GLU A 210 12.99 -6.12 13.13
N ASN A 211 13.80 -5.15 12.68
CA ASN A 211 14.05 -3.92 13.42
C ASN A 211 13.04 -2.81 13.11
N ASP A 212 12.66 -2.63 11.83
CA ASP A 212 11.91 -1.46 11.39
C ASP A 212 10.41 -1.71 11.20
N PHE A 213 10.00 -2.96 10.99
CA PHE A 213 8.65 -3.28 10.52
C PHE A 213 7.79 -4.04 11.52
N GLU A 214 6.48 -3.84 11.42
CA GLU A 214 5.45 -4.68 12.04
C GLU A 214 4.93 -5.69 11.01
N PRO A 215 4.64 -6.95 11.39
CA PRO A 215 4.08 -7.93 10.46
C PRO A 215 2.72 -7.45 9.92
N ILE A 216 2.70 -7.09 8.64
CA ILE A 216 1.50 -6.55 7.98
C ILE A 216 0.45 -7.63 7.70
N GLU A 217 0.86 -8.90 7.67
CA GLU A 217 -0.02 -10.05 7.47
C GLU A 217 -1.18 -10.08 8.47
N HIS A 218 -0.94 -9.74 9.74
CA HIS A 218 -1.99 -9.71 10.77
C HIS A 218 -2.96 -8.53 10.58
N VAL A 219 -2.47 -7.43 10.01
CA VAL A 219 -3.28 -6.25 9.72
C VAL A 219 -4.21 -6.54 8.54
N TRP A 220 -3.72 -7.18 7.49
CA TRP A 220 -4.53 -7.45 6.30
C TRP A 220 -5.34 -8.75 6.35
N ARG A 221 -4.92 -9.76 7.14
CA ARG A 221 -5.73 -10.98 7.39
C ARG A 221 -6.99 -10.72 8.22
N THR A 222 -7.04 -9.63 8.99
CA THR A 222 -8.19 -9.28 9.83
C THR A 222 -9.24 -8.40 9.12
N GLY A 223 -9.03 -8.15 7.81
CA GLY A 223 -9.81 -7.25 6.96
C GLY A 223 -11.17 -7.77 6.57
N LEU A 224 -11.27 -8.64 5.55
CA LEU A 224 -12.53 -9.16 5.02
C LEU A 224 -12.30 -10.50 4.32
N SER A 225 -13.17 -11.47 4.58
CA SER A 225 -13.05 -12.88 4.21
C SER A 225 -13.16 -13.21 2.71
N ARG A 226 -13.05 -12.22 1.81
CA ARG A 226 -13.02 -12.42 0.34
C ARG A 226 -11.80 -11.78 -0.34
N CYS A 227 -10.93 -11.11 0.41
CA CYS A 227 -9.72 -10.53 -0.13
C CYS A 227 -8.62 -11.60 -0.13
N THR A 228 -8.59 -12.46 -1.14
CA THR A 228 -7.45 -13.35 -1.39
C THR A 228 -6.22 -12.61 -1.94
N SER A 229 -6.35 -11.33 -2.31
CA SER A 229 -5.23 -10.49 -2.77
C SER A 229 -4.61 -9.62 -1.67
N THR A 230 -5.34 -9.23 -0.61
CA THR A 230 -4.76 -8.39 0.47
C THR A 230 -3.91 -9.19 1.46
N SER A 231 -3.83 -10.51 1.35
CA SER A 231 -2.85 -11.31 2.11
C SER A 231 -1.49 -11.40 1.42
N SER A 232 -1.34 -10.82 0.23
CA SER A 232 -0.07 -10.76 -0.47
C SER A 232 0.83 -9.70 0.17
N LEU A 233 2.03 -10.09 0.58
CA LEU A 233 3.07 -9.13 0.99
C LEU A 233 3.57 -8.27 -0.18
N ASN A 234 3.12 -8.55 -1.41
CA ASN A 234 3.60 -7.92 -2.64
C ASN A 234 2.45 -7.25 -3.40
N PRO A 235 2.67 -6.10 -4.07
CA PRO A 235 1.70 -5.50 -4.98
C PRO A 235 1.36 -6.44 -6.14
N HIS A 236 0.18 -6.27 -6.76
CA HIS A 236 -0.23 -7.11 -7.89
C HIS A 236 0.45 -6.65 -9.17
N ARG A 237 1.21 -7.53 -9.84
CA ARG A 237 1.81 -7.20 -11.14
C ARG A 237 0.74 -7.19 -12.23
N SER A 238 0.60 -6.08 -12.96
CA SER A 238 -0.21 -6.02 -14.16
C SER A 238 0.64 -6.35 -15.39
N THR A 239 0.01 -6.88 -16.43
CA THR A 239 0.63 -7.19 -17.73
C THR A 239 0.06 -6.33 -18.86
N ASN A 240 -0.92 -5.47 -18.57
CA ASN A 240 -1.79 -4.87 -19.58
C ASN A 240 -1.63 -3.35 -19.74
N VAL A 241 -0.57 -2.74 -19.22
CA VAL A 241 -0.43 -1.28 -19.24
C VAL A 241 0.58 -0.82 -20.28
N THR A 242 0.14 0.08 -21.17
CA THR A 242 1.01 0.90 -22.00
C THR A 242 1.71 1.94 -21.14
N MET A 243 3.01 1.76 -20.90
CA MET A 243 3.84 2.80 -20.28
C MET A 243 4.42 3.72 -21.35
N ASN A 244 4.33 5.04 -21.13
CA ASN A 244 4.90 6.04 -22.04
C ASN A 244 6.26 6.59 -21.57
N ASP A 245 6.66 6.33 -20.32
CA ASP A 245 7.68 7.16 -19.67
C ASP A 245 8.90 6.34 -19.25
N CYS A 246 9.90 6.37 -20.12
CA CYS A 246 11.31 6.24 -19.76
C CYS A 246 11.97 7.58 -20.01
N TYR A 247 12.46 8.21 -18.93
CA TYR A 247 13.18 9.47 -18.97
C TYR A 247 14.65 9.27 -18.63
#